data_AF-A0A384CEZ7-F1
#
_entry.id   AF-A0A384CEZ7-F1
#
_cell.length_a   1.000
_cell.length_b   1.000
_cell.length_c   1.000
_cell.angle_alpha   90.00
_cell.angle_beta   90.00
_cell.angle_gamma   90.00
#
_symmetry.space_group_name_H-M   'P 1'
#
loop_
_entity.id
_entity.type
_entity.pdbx_description
1 polymer ?
#
loop_
_entity_poly.entity_id
_entity_poly.type
_entity_poly.pdbx_seq_one_letter_code
_entity_poly.pdbx_strand_id
1 'polypeptide(L)'
;MQDLTMGSGYYNIVATMLLVMNFERTRSVQDSCNKCPAGTFCGKSKGQICIPCPQDSFSSTSGQQACGICRQCEGVFRTKKVCSPISNAECECISGFHCLGVGCTMCEPDCKQGQELTKEGCKDCHFGTFNDQKHGTCQPWTNCSLEGKSVLVNGTKESDAVCGPASADFSPGHTPQIIVFFLTLTSAAVLFLVFFLVLHFSVLKHGRKKLLYLFKQPFMRPVQTAQEEDACSCRFPEEEEGECEL
;
A
#
# COMPACT_ATOMS: atom_id res chain seq x y z
N MET A 1 -101.54 -19.04 -12.37
CA MET A 1 -100.62 -18.05 -11.77
C MET A 1 -100.12 -18.65 -10.46
N GLN A 2 -98.80 -18.57 -10.23
CA GLN A 2 -98.06 -18.83 -8.98
C GLN A 2 -97.92 -20.30 -8.57
N ASP A 3 -96.70 -20.86 -8.72
CA ASP A 3 -96.08 -21.79 -7.73
C ASP A 3 -94.71 -22.37 -8.20
N LEU A 4 -93.81 -21.53 -8.73
CA LEU A 4 -92.41 -21.94 -9.00
C LEU A 4 -91.37 -20.90 -8.56
N THR A 5 -91.74 -19.93 -7.73
CA THR A 5 -90.80 -18.91 -7.18
C THR A 5 -90.41 -19.17 -5.73
N MET A 6 -90.95 -20.22 -5.07
CA MET A 6 -90.71 -20.48 -3.65
C MET A 6 -89.61 -21.52 -3.37
N GLY A 7 -89.18 -22.28 -4.38
CA GLY A 7 -88.08 -23.26 -4.27
C GLY A 7 -86.68 -22.65 -4.48
N SER A 8 -86.57 -21.69 -5.40
CA SER A 8 -85.30 -21.03 -5.73
C SER A 8 -84.82 -20.12 -4.58
N GLY A 9 -85.71 -19.32 -3.98
CA GLY A 9 -85.37 -18.47 -2.84
C GLY A 9 -84.95 -19.27 -1.60
N TYR A 10 -85.69 -20.34 -1.27
CA TYR A 10 -85.38 -21.21 -0.13
C TYR A 10 -84.04 -21.94 -0.30
N TYR A 11 -83.78 -22.49 -1.50
CA TYR A 11 -82.50 -23.12 -1.81
C TYR A 11 -81.32 -22.15 -1.65
N ASN A 12 -81.43 -20.93 -2.17
CA ASN A 12 -80.39 -19.91 -2.05
C ASN A 12 -80.13 -19.52 -0.59
N ILE A 13 -81.17 -19.47 0.26
CA ILE A 13 -81.05 -19.19 1.70
C ILE A 13 -80.35 -20.36 2.42
N VAL A 14 -80.74 -21.61 2.16
CA VAL A 14 -80.11 -22.78 2.77
C VAL A 14 -78.64 -22.90 2.33
N ALA A 15 -78.36 -22.66 1.05
CA ALA A 15 -77.00 -22.66 0.52
C ALA A 15 -76.13 -21.57 1.18
N THR A 16 -76.64 -20.34 1.31
CA THR A 16 -75.91 -19.27 2.00
C THR A 16 -75.69 -19.57 3.49
N MET A 17 -76.68 -20.12 4.20
CA MET A 17 -76.50 -20.54 5.60
C MET A 17 -75.43 -21.64 5.75
N LEU A 18 -75.42 -22.65 4.88
CA LEU A 18 -74.40 -23.69 4.89
C LEU A 18 -73.00 -23.13 4.59
N LEU A 19 -72.89 -22.17 3.67
CA LEU A 19 -71.62 -21.51 3.37
C LEU A 19 -71.13 -20.67 4.56
N VAL A 20 -72.01 -19.91 5.22
CA VAL A 20 -71.67 -19.12 6.41
C VAL A 20 -71.25 -20.03 7.57
N MET A 21 -71.99 -21.10 7.87
CA MET A 21 -71.62 -22.04 8.92
C MET A 21 -70.30 -22.76 8.62
N ASN A 22 -70.02 -23.09 7.36
CA ASN A 22 -68.73 -23.65 6.97
C ASN A 22 -67.60 -22.63 7.11
N PHE A 23 -67.84 -21.36 6.77
CA PHE A 23 -66.87 -20.27 6.92
C PHE A 23 -66.58 -19.95 8.39
N GLU A 24 -67.60 -19.92 9.26
CA GLU A 24 -67.43 -19.74 10.69
C GLU A 24 -66.68 -20.93 11.33
N ARG A 25 -66.98 -22.16 10.88
CA ARG A 25 -66.27 -23.36 11.31
C ARG A 25 -64.79 -23.34 10.89
N THR A 26 -64.46 -22.94 9.65
CA THR A 26 -63.06 -22.85 9.22
C THR A 26 -62.30 -21.75 9.96
N ARG A 27 -62.95 -20.61 10.23
CA ARG A 27 -62.39 -19.51 11.03
C ARG A 27 -62.11 -19.92 12.48
N SER A 28 -63.04 -20.61 13.13
CA SER A 28 -62.87 -21.11 14.51
C SER A 28 -61.71 -22.11 14.65
N VAL A 29 -61.53 -22.99 13.64
CA VAL A 29 -60.41 -23.94 13.59
C VAL A 29 -59.08 -23.20 13.39
N GLN A 30 -59.04 -22.20 12.50
CA GLN A 30 -57.83 -21.40 12.26
C GLN A 30 -57.43 -20.56 13.48
N ASP A 31 -58.38 -19.91 14.15
CA ASP A 31 -58.15 -19.11 15.35
C ASP A 31 -57.67 -19.97 16.53
N SER A 32 -58.06 -21.25 16.57
CA SER A 32 -57.58 -22.20 17.56
C SER A 32 -56.15 -22.68 17.26
N CYS A 33 -55.80 -22.88 15.98
CA CYS A 33 -54.43 -23.22 15.58
C CYS A 33 -53.45 -22.08 15.93
N ASN A 34 -53.82 -20.83 15.70
CA ASN A 34 -52.94 -19.67 15.96
C ASN A 34 -52.47 -19.56 17.42
N LYS A 35 -53.16 -20.22 18.36
CA LYS A 35 -52.82 -20.25 19.79
C LYS A 35 -51.84 -21.36 20.17
N CYS A 36 -51.50 -22.27 19.26
CA CYS A 36 -50.54 -23.33 19.55
C CYS A 36 -49.15 -22.74 19.80
N PRO A 37 -48.48 -23.04 20.93
CA PRO A 37 -47.18 -22.49 21.25
C PRO A 37 -46.07 -23.11 20.38
N ALA A 38 -44.89 -22.48 20.40
CA ALA A 38 -43.67 -23.08 19.87
C ALA A 38 -43.45 -24.50 20.45
N GLY A 39 -42.85 -25.39 19.68
CA GLY A 39 -42.70 -26.80 20.03
C GLY A 39 -43.93 -27.66 19.76
N THR A 40 -44.98 -27.07 19.19
CA THR A 40 -46.19 -27.80 18.76
C THR A 40 -46.57 -27.42 17.34
N PHE A 41 -47.38 -28.27 16.71
CA PHE A 41 -48.03 -28.02 15.44
C PHE A 41 -49.55 -28.24 15.54
N CYS A 42 -50.30 -27.56 14.67
CA CYS A 42 -51.75 -27.72 14.61
C CYS A 42 -52.10 -29.00 13.84
N GLY A 43 -52.62 -29.99 14.55
CA GLY A 43 -53.04 -31.26 13.96
C GLY A 43 -54.50 -31.56 14.23
N LYS A 44 -55.16 -32.27 13.31
CA LYS A 44 -56.55 -32.74 13.51
C LYS A 44 -56.54 -34.13 14.16
N SER A 45 -56.02 -34.23 15.37
CA SER A 45 -56.09 -35.46 16.17
C SER A 45 -57.26 -35.42 17.14
N LYS A 46 -57.84 -36.58 17.46
CA LYS A 46 -59.08 -36.81 18.24
C LYS A 46 -59.06 -36.11 19.62
N GLY A 47 -59.30 -34.79 19.65
CA GLY A 47 -59.41 -33.98 20.87
C GLY A 47 -58.18 -33.12 21.22
N GLN A 48 -57.09 -33.14 20.45
CA GLN A 48 -55.92 -32.28 20.66
C GLN A 48 -55.65 -31.44 19.42
N ILE A 49 -55.74 -30.11 19.58
CA ILE A 49 -55.52 -29.13 18.52
C ILE A 49 -54.02 -28.88 18.34
N CYS A 50 -53.27 -28.78 19.45
CA CYS A 50 -51.83 -28.56 19.45
C CYS A 50 -51.12 -29.85 19.83
N ILE A 51 -50.36 -30.41 18.89
CA ILE A 51 -49.65 -31.68 19.05
C ILE A 51 -48.15 -31.37 19.18
N PRO A 52 -47.44 -31.93 20.18
CA PRO A 52 -45.99 -31.76 20.30
C PRO A 52 -45.24 -32.18 19.05
N CYS A 53 -44.14 -31.49 18.74
CA CYS A 53 -43.28 -31.89 17.65
C CYS A 53 -42.70 -33.31 17.89
N PRO A 54 -42.72 -34.19 16.88
CA PRO A 54 -42.08 -35.51 16.97
C PRO A 54 -40.55 -35.39 17.13
N GLN A 55 -39.89 -36.50 17.41
CA GLN A 55 -38.43 -36.57 17.47
C GLN A 55 -37.80 -36.01 16.18
N ASP A 56 -36.64 -35.37 16.33
CA ASP A 56 -35.90 -34.72 15.24
C ASP A 56 -36.71 -33.68 14.46
N SER A 57 -37.64 -33.00 15.13
CA SER A 57 -38.36 -31.87 14.56
C SER A 57 -38.58 -30.73 15.58
N PHE A 58 -38.86 -29.54 15.06
CA PHE A 58 -39.03 -28.32 15.85
C PHE A 58 -40.08 -27.37 15.27
N SER A 59 -40.57 -26.45 16.09
CA SER A 59 -41.45 -25.35 15.69
C SER A 59 -41.07 -24.11 16.51
N SER A 60 -40.51 -23.10 15.86
CA SER A 60 -39.97 -21.90 16.53
C SER A 60 -41.00 -20.80 16.76
N THR A 61 -42.15 -20.86 16.07
CA THR A 61 -43.21 -19.85 16.18
C THR A 61 -44.53 -20.52 16.54
N SER A 62 -45.45 -19.74 17.09
CA SER A 62 -46.80 -20.22 17.36
C SER A 62 -47.58 -20.49 16.07
N GLY A 63 -48.58 -21.37 16.17
CA GLY A 63 -49.57 -21.61 15.12
C GLY A 63 -49.08 -22.33 13.86
N GLN A 64 -47.92 -22.96 13.92
CA GLN A 64 -47.39 -23.76 12.83
C GLN A 64 -48.31 -24.95 12.51
N GLN A 65 -48.53 -25.23 11.23
CA GLN A 65 -49.34 -26.38 10.79
C GLN A 65 -48.53 -27.68 10.76
N ALA A 66 -47.20 -27.59 10.77
CA ALA A 66 -46.28 -28.71 10.83
C ALA A 66 -44.99 -28.28 11.52
N CYS A 67 -44.27 -29.25 12.09
CA CYS A 67 -42.92 -29.02 12.61
C CYS A 67 -41.91 -29.11 11.47
N GLY A 68 -40.91 -28.23 11.49
CA GLY A 68 -39.74 -28.33 10.62
C GLY A 68 -38.84 -29.47 11.07
N ILE A 69 -38.23 -30.18 10.13
CA ILE A 69 -37.26 -31.24 10.44
C ILE A 69 -35.97 -30.59 10.95
N CYS A 70 -35.39 -31.14 12.01
CA CYS A 70 -34.12 -30.70 12.54
C CYS A 70 -33.02 -30.84 11.49
N ARG A 71 -32.22 -29.79 11.33
CA ARG A 71 -31.02 -29.85 10.51
C ARG A 71 -30.04 -30.86 11.10
N GLN A 72 -29.51 -31.73 10.25
CA GLN A 72 -28.42 -32.63 10.60
C GLN A 72 -27.08 -31.97 10.24
N CYS A 73 -26.12 -32.01 11.17
CA CYS A 73 -24.77 -31.50 10.95
C CYS A 73 -23.84 -32.69 10.71
N GLU A 74 -23.62 -33.04 9.45
CA GLU A 74 -22.82 -34.21 9.04
C GLU A 74 -21.68 -33.80 8.08
N GLY A 75 -20.69 -34.67 7.91
CA GLY A 75 -19.56 -34.43 7.01
C GLY A 75 -18.66 -33.29 7.50
N VAL A 76 -18.60 -32.19 6.74
CA VAL A 76 -17.80 -31.00 7.07
C VAL A 76 -18.44 -30.10 8.11
N PHE A 77 -19.65 -30.43 8.56
CA PHE A 77 -20.37 -29.71 9.60
C PHE A 77 -20.27 -30.41 10.95
N ARG A 78 -20.24 -29.61 12.02
CA ARG A 78 -20.33 -30.02 13.42
C ARG A 78 -21.54 -29.33 14.06
N THR A 79 -22.21 -30.03 14.97
CA THR A 79 -23.30 -29.45 15.77
C THR A 79 -22.76 -28.42 16.75
N LYS A 80 -23.10 -27.15 16.52
CA LYS A 80 -22.85 -26.04 17.44
C LYS A 80 -23.93 -25.95 18.51
N LYS A 81 -25.20 -26.15 18.11
CA LYS A 81 -26.36 -26.19 18.99
C LYS A 81 -27.25 -27.36 18.61
N VAL A 82 -27.60 -28.18 19.60
CA VAL A 82 -28.46 -29.34 19.41
C VAL A 82 -29.89 -28.88 19.12
N CYS A 83 -30.60 -29.65 18.28
CA CYS A 83 -32.00 -29.39 18.01
C CYS A 83 -32.84 -29.55 19.29
N SER A 84 -33.89 -28.74 19.42
CA SER A 84 -34.90 -28.87 20.47
C SER A 84 -36.29 -28.72 19.86
N PRO A 85 -37.38 -29.07 20.57
CA PRO A 85 -38.73 -28.88 20.04
C PRO A 85 -39.02 -27.44 19.61
N ILE A 86 -38.37 -26.43 20.20
CA ILE A 86 -38.61 -25.01 19.91
C ILE A 86 -37.56 -24.36 19.00
N SER A 87 -36.48 -25.06 18.67
CA SER A 87 -35.37 -24.46 17.92
C SER A 87 -34.67 -25.49 17.04
N ASN A 88 -34.35 -25.09 15.80
CA ASN A 88 -33.53 -25.90 14.93
C ASN A 88 -32.13 -26.14 15.53
N ALA A 89 -31.46 -27.17 15.05
CA ALA A 89 -30.02 -27.31 15.26
C ALA A 89 -29.26 -26.19 14.52
N GLU A 90 -28.18 -25.73 15.14
CA GLU A 90 -27.23 -24.81 14.51
C GLU A 90 -25.93 -25.57 14.22
N CYS A 91 -25.43 -25.48 13.00
CA CYS A 91 -24.20 -26.12 12.57
C CYS A 91 -23.07 -25.10 12.44
N GLU A 92 -21.85 -25.55 12.69
CA GLU A 92 -20.61 -24.86 12.37
C GLU A 92 -19.72 -25.77 11.51
N CYS A 93 -18.66 -25.23 10.93
CA CYS A 93 -17.70 -26.04 10.17
C CYS A 93 -16.69 -26.73 11.09
N ILE A 94 -16.17 -27.88 10.66
CA ILE A 94 -15.04 -28.53 11.33
C ILE A 94 -13.77 -27.65 11.24
N SER A 95 -12.78 -27.92 12.09
CA SER A 95 -11.53 -27.17 12.09
C SER A 95 -10.83 -27.20 10.73
N GLY A 96 -10.36 -26.04 10.28
CA GLY A 96 -9.77 -25.86 8.94
C GLY A 96 -10.78 -25.48 7.86
N PHE A 97 -12.02 -25.14 8.26
CA PHE A 97 -13.06 -24.60 7.39
C PHE A 97 -13.79 -23.48 8.10
N HIS A 98 -14.35 -22.55 7.34
CA HIS A 98 -15.20 -21.48 7.84
C HIS A 98 -16.57 -21.48 7.17
N CYS A 99 -17.55 -20.89 7.87
CA CYS A 99 -18.93 -20.83 7.42
C CYS A 99 -19.12 -19.78 6.31
N LEU A 100 -19.78 -20.18 5.23
CA LEU A 100 -20.21 -19.30 4.15
C LEU A 100 -21.74 -19.32 4.02
N GLY A 101 -22.34 -18.13 3.92
CA GLY A 101 -23.78 -17.94 3.85
C GLY A 101 -24.50 -17.84 5.22
N VAL A 102 -25.75 -17.39 5.19
CA VAL A 102 -26.58 -17.22 6.39
C VAL A 102 -26.86 -18.57 7.02
N GLY A 103 -26.59 -18.71 8.33
CA GLY A 103 -26.80 -19.97 9.03
C GLY A 103 -25.80 -21.07 8.65
N CYS A 104 -24.63 -20.72 8.10
CA CYS A 104 -23.57 -21.67 7.76
C CYS A 104 -24.06 -22.77 6.81
N THR A 105 -24.61 -22.40 5.66
CA THR A 105 -25.12 -23.37 4.66
C THR A 105 -24.01 -24.09 3.91
N MET A 106 -22.81 -23.48 3.83
CA MET A 106 -21.64 -24.05 3.18
C MET A 106 -20.41 -23.90 4.09
N CYS A 107 -19.46 -24.83 3.96
CA CYS A 107 -18.16 -24.76 4.60
C CYS A 107 -17.09 -24.63 3.53
N GLU A 108 -16.29 -23.57 3.61
CA GLU A 108 -15.18 -23.30 2.72
C GLU A 108 -13.86 -23.56 3.45
N PRO A 109 -12.90 -24.29 2.85
CA PRO A 109 -11.64 -24.60 3.51
C PRO A 109 -10.81 -23.34 3.79
N ASP A 110 -10.18 -23.30 4.95
CA ASP A 110 -9.25 -22.25 5.32
C ASP A 110 -7.89 -22.53 4.67
N CYS A 111 -7.37 -21.53 3.97
CA CYS A 111 -6.02 -21.58 3.43
C CYS A 111 -5.01 -21.00 4.43
N LYS A 112 -3.72 -21.20 4.15
CA LYS A 112 -2.67 -20.53 4.91
C LYS A 112 -2.49 -19.10 4.39
N GLN A 113 -1.84 -18.26 5.19
CA GLN A 113 -1.33 -17.00 4.68
C GLN A 113 -0.40 -17.26 3.49
N GLY A 114 -0.47 -16.36 2.52
CA GLY A 114 0.20 -16.50 1.23
C GLY A 114 -0.38 -17.57 0.33
N GLN A 115 -1.61 -18.00 0.60
CA GLN A 115 -2.39 -18.84 -0.30
C GLN A 115 -3.74 -18.21 -0.61
N GLU A 116 -4.32 -18.60 -1.73
CA GLU A 116 -5.72 -18.33 -2.09
C GLU A 116 -6.45 -19.64 -2.39
N LEU A 117 -7.76 -19.62 -2.22
CA LEU A 117 -8.58 -20.77 -2.56
C LEU A 117 -8.92 -20.75 -4.06
N THR A 118 -8.52 -21.80 -4.78
CA THR A 118 -8.91 -22.02 -6.18
C THR A 118 -9.81 -23.24 -6.32
N LYS A 119 -10.27 -23.51 -7.55
CA LYS A 119 -11.08 -24.71 -7.86
C LYS A 119 -10.36 -26.02 -7.54
N GLU A 120 -9.02 -26.00 -7.50
CA GLU A 120 -8.19 -27.16 -7.20
C GLU A 120 -7.79 -27.24 -5.72
N GLY A 121 -8.27 -26.30 -4.88
CA GLY A 121 -7.91 -26.16 -3.47
C GLY A 121 -7.01 -24.95 -3.20
N CYS A 122 -6.41 -24.92 -2.02
CA CYS A 122 -5.51 -23.83 -1.64
C CYS A 122 -4.24 -23.86 -2.50
N LYS A 123 -3.93 -22.73 -3.14
CA LYS A 123 -2.71 -22.52 -3.91
C LYS A 123 -1.92 -21.35 -3.37
N ASP A 124 -0.60 -21.49 -3.39
CA ASP A 124 0.30 -20.39 -3.06
C ASP A 124 0.14 -19.20 -4.00
N CYS A 125 0.23 -18.00 -3.44
CA CYS A 125 0.31 -16.77 -4.21
C CYS A 125 1.52 -16.79 -5.15
N HIS A 126 1.30 -16.31 -6.37
CA HIS A 126 2.37 -16.20 -7.35
C HIS A 126 3.31 -15.05 -7.00
N PHE A 127 4.52 -15.06 -7.56
CA PHE A 127 5.48 -14.00 -7.34
C PHE A 127 4.91 -12.63 -7.74
N GLY A 128 5.06 -11.62 -6.89
CA GLY A 128 4.44 -10.31 -7.09
C GLY A 128 3.07 -10.15 -6.44
N THR A 129 2.55 -11.17 -5.73
CA THR A 129 1.30 -11.11 -4.99
C THR A 129 1.44 -11.61 -3.56
N PHE A 130 0.50 -11.21 -2.70
CA PHE A 130 0.42 -11.64 -1.32
C PHE A 130 -1.03 -11.87 -0.86
N ASN A 131 -1.20 -12.66 0.19
CA ASN A 131 -2.44 -12.73 0.97
C ASN A 131 -2.08 -12.83 2.46
N ASP A 132 -2.43 -11.80 3.23
CA ASP A 132 -2.16 -11.71 4.67
C ASP A 132 -3.21 -12.43 5.54
N GLN A 133 -4.27 -12.92 4.92
CA GLN A 133 -5.39 -13.60 5.55
C GLN A 133 -5.40 -15.09 5.22
N LYS A 134 -6.19 -15.86 5.99
CA LYS A 134 -6.48 -17.28 5.71
C LYS A 134 -7.59 -17.47 4.66
N HIS A 135 -8.25 -16.37 4.33
CA HIS A 135 -9.36 -16.28 3.38
C HIS A 135 -9.08 -15.13 2.42
N GLY A 136 -9.79 -15.07 1.31
CA GLY A 136 -9.57 -14.06 0.27
C GLY A 136 -8.65 -14.54 -0.84
N THR A 137 -8.24 -13.59 -1.69
CA THR A 137 -7.48 -13.84 -2.91
C THR A 137 -6.14 -13.13 -2.87
N CYS A 138 -5.16 -13.65 -3.60
CA CYS A 138 -3.84 -13.03 -3.70
C CYS A 138 -3.95 -11.66 -4.37
N GLN A 139 -3.46 -10.62 -3.70
CA GLN A 139 -3.43 -9.25 -4.17
C GLN A 139 -2.04 -8.88 -4.66
N PRO A 140 -1.89 -8.06 -5.72
CA PRO A 140 -0.58 -7.60 -6.17
C PRO A 140 0.12 -6.78 -5.09
N TRP A 141 1.45 -6.90 -5.01
CA TRP A 141 2.24 -6.05 -4.13
C TRP A 141 2.09 -4.57 -4.51
N THR A 142 2.13 -3.71 -3.49
CA THR A 142 2.17 -2.27 -3.66
C THR A 142 3.40 -1.88 -4.49
N ASN A 143 3.16 -1.19 -5.61
CA ASN A 143 4.22 -0.70 -6.49
C ASN A 143 4.72 0.67 -6.02
N CYS A 144 5.80 0.67 -5.22
CA CYS A 144 6.38 1.89 -4.67
C CYS A 144 6.89 2.88 -5.73
N SER A 145 7.29 2.39 -6.92
CA SER A 145 7.82 3.23 -7.99
C SER A 145 6.76 4.15 -8.61
N LEU A 146 5.47 3.80 -8.53
CA LEU A 146 4.38 4.67 -9.00
C LEU A 146 4.33 6.01 -8.24
N GLU A 147 4.73 5.99 -6.97
CA GLU A 147 4.76 7.14 -6.08
C GLU A 147 6.17 7.75 -5.93
N GLY A 148 7.13 7.33 -6.77
CA GLY A 148 8.53 7.77 -6.69
C GLY A 148 9.25 7.33 -5.41
N LYS A 149 8.74 6.29 -4.72
CA LYS A 149 9.28 5.77 -3.45
C LYS A 149 10.18 4.57 -3.70
N SER A 150 11.17 4.38 -2.83
CA SER A 150 11.96 3.15 -2.80
C SER A 150 11.22 2.04 -2.07
N VAL A 151 11.52 0.78 -2.40
CA VAL A 151 11.05 -0.38 -1.62
C VAL A 151 11.93 -0.51 -0.38
N LEU A 152 11.34 -0.36 0.81
CA LEU A 152 12.06 -0.50 2.09
C LEU A 152 12.12 -1.96 2.53
N VAL A 153 11.01 -2.68 2.38
CA VAL A 153 10.89 -4.12 2.66
C VAL A 153 10.21 -4.77 1.48
N ASN A 154 10.83 -5.82 0.93
CA ASN A 154 10.25 -6.58 -0.18
C ASN A 154 8.99 -7.30 0.27
N GLY A 155 8.00 -7.38 -0.63
CA GLY A 155 6.83 -8.21 -0.44
C GLY A 155 7.17 -9.70 -0.37
N THR A 156 6.33 -10.45 0.32
CA THR A 156 6.38 -11.91 0.41
C THR A 156 5.04 -12.48 -0.07
N LYS A 157 4.86 -13.80 0.00
CA LYS A 157 3.54 -14.36 -0.25
C LYS A 157 2.57 -13.98 0.87
N GLU A 158 3.04 -13.79 2.10
CA GLU A 158 2.19 -13.47 3.25
C GLU A 158 2.04 -11.97 3.52
N SER A 159 2.89 -11.12 2.97
CA SER A 159 2.93 -9.69 3.28
C SER A 159 3.17 -8.81 2.07
N ASP A 160 2.59 -7.61 2.10
CA ASP A 160 2.81 -6.61 1.08
C ASP A 160 4.24 -6.03 1.13
N ALA A 161 4.67 -5.42 0.02
CA ALA A 161 5.86 -4.59 -0.02
C ALA A 161 5.65 -3.28 0.74
N VAL A 162 6.64 -2.89 1.55
CA VAL A 162 6.59 -1.65 2.33
C VAL A 162 7.39 -0.57 1.61
N CYS A 163 6.75 0.53 1.26
CA CYS A 163 7.39 1.67 0.61
C CYS A 163 8.08 2.59 1.62
N GLY A 164 9.29 3.02 1.27
CA GLY A 164 10.07 4.02 1.98
C GLY A 164 9.73 5.45 1.55
N PRO A 165 10.51 6.44 1.99
CA PRO A 165 10.45 7.79 1.46
C PRO A 165 10.70 7.80 -0.05
N ALA A 166 10.34 8.92 -0.71
CA ALA A 166 10.75 9.16 -2.08
C ALA A 166 12.24 8.83 -2.17
N SER A 167 12.63 8.01 -3.16
CA SER A 167 14.05 7.83 -3.40
C SER A 167 14.59 9.23 -3.56
N ALA A 168 15.45 9.66 -2.63
CA ALA A 168 16.35 10.74 -2.95
C ALA A 168 17.05 10.18 -4.17
N ASP A 169 16.64 10.65 -5.35
CA ASP A 169 17.44 10.50 -6.53
C ASP A 169 18.84 10.79 -6.01
N PHE A 170 19.75 9.84 -6.21
CA PHE A 170 21.12 10.23 -6.39
C PHE A 170 21.08 11.11 -7.64
N SER A 171 20.61 12.35 -7.47
CA SER A 171 20.81 13.43 -8.38
C SER A 171 22.32 13.43 -8.52
N PRO A 172 22.89 13.20 -9.72
CA PRO A 172 24.32 13.35 -9.94
C PRO A 172 24.63 14.85 -9.93
N GLY A 173 24.32 15.50 -8.83
CA GLY A 173 24.00 16.91 -8.77
C GLY A 173 24.45 17.51 -7.45
N HIS A 174 25.62 17.10 -6.94
CA HIS A 174 26.50 17.88 -6.06
C HIS A 174 27.98 17.47 -6.20
N THR A 175 28.32 16.58 -7.14
CA THR A 175 29.70 16.17 -7.41
C THR A 175 30.51 17.08 -8.35
N PRO A 176 29.96 17.91 -9.26
CA PRO A 176 30.83 18.75 -10.10
C PRO A 176 31.37 19.99 -9.37
N GLN A 177 30.61 20.64 -8.48
CA GLN A 177 31.08 21.88 -7.84
C GLN A 177 32.17 21.63 -6.79
N ILE A 178 32.03 20.57 -5.99
CA ILE A 178 33.01 20.21 -4.96
C ILE A 178 34.33 19.79 -5.62
N ILE A 179 34.26 18.95 -6.66
CA ILE A 179 35.45 18.50 -7.41
C ILE A 179 36.10 19.69 -8.12
N VAL A 180 35.34 20.57 -8.78
CA VAL A 180 35.89 21.78 -9.41
C VAL A 180 36.52 22.70 -8.38
N PHE A 181 35.93 22.89 -7.20
CA PHE A 181 36.50 23.70 -6.12
C PHE A 181 37.83 23.12 -5.60
N PHE A 182 37.92 21.80 -5.39
CA PHE A 182 39.17 21.17 -4.99
C PHE A 182 40.24 21.23 -6.11
N LEU A 183 39.85 21.09 -7.37
CA LEU A 183 40.77 21.20 -8.52
C LEU A 183 41.29 22.63 -8.73
N THR A 184 40.43 23.64 -8.56
CA THR A 184 40.87 25.05 -8.64
C THR A 184 41.77 25.43 -7.47
N LEU A 185 41.45 24.98 -6.25
CA LEU A 185 42.25 25.24 -5.05
C LEU A 185 43.64 24.60 -5.15
N THR A 186 43.71 23.36 -5.61
CA THR A 186 44.99 22.65 -5.79
C THR A 186 45.84 23.26 -6.90
N SER A 187 45.25 23.65 -8.03
CA SER A 187 45.93 24.36 -9.11
C SER A 187 46.51 25.70 -8.64
N ALA A 188 45.72 26.51 -7.94
CA ALA A 188 46.17 27.80 -7.41
C ALA A 188 47.32 27.65 -6.41
N ALA A 189 47.24 26.67 -5.51
CA ALA A 189 48.32 26.39 -4.55
C ALA A 189 49.62 25.98 -5.25
N VAL A 190 49.56 25.12 -6.27
CA VAL A 190 50.74 24.70 -7.04
C VAL A 190 51.35 25.88 -7.79
N LEU A 191 50.54 26.72 -8.44
CA LEU A 191 51.03 27.91 -9.14
C LEU A 191 51.73 28.88 -8.18
N PHE A 192 51.16 29.09 -7.00
CA PHE A 192 51.75 29.91 -5.97
C PHE A 192 53.10 29.33 -5.54
N LEU A 193 53.17 28.05 -5.21
CA LEU A 193 54.43 27.38 -4.83
C LEU A 193 55.51 27.51 -5.91
N VAL A 194 55.17 27.28 -7.18
CA VAL A 194 56.11 27.45 -8.29
C VAL A 194 56.59 28.89 -8.41
N PHE A 195 55.70 29.88 -8.26
CA PHE A 195 56.08 31.29 -8.25
C PHE A 195 57.05 31.62 -7.12
N PHE A 196 56.79 31.14 -5.89
CA PHE A 196 57.73 31.30 -4.76
C PHE A 196 59.08 30.65 -5.05
N LEU A 197 59.10 29.44 -5.61
CA LEU A 197 60.35 28.78 -5.98
C LEU A 197 61.10 29.59 -7.03
N VAL A 198 60.44 30.06 -8.10
CA VAL A 198 61.05 30.90 -9.14
C VAL A 198 61.59 32.20 -8.55
N LEU A 199 60.86 32.86 -7.66
CA LEU A 199 61.34 34.05 -6.95
C LEU A 199 62.56 33.73 -6.09
N HIS A 200 62.53 32.63 -5.34
CA HIS A 200 63.65 32.22 -4.50
C HIS A 200 64.89 31.91 -5.35
N PHE A 201 64.74 31.18 -6.46
CA PHE A 201 65.81 30.94 -7.42
C PHE A 201 66.28 32.23 -8.09
N SER A 202 65.38 33.17 -8.39
CA SER A 202 65.72 34.47 -8.98
C SER A 202 66.49 35.35 -8.01
N VAL A 203 66.11 35.36 -6.73
CA VAL A 203 66.81 36.06 -5.64
C VAL A 203 68.16 35.39 -5.34
N LEU A 204 68.23 34.05 -5.32
CA LEU A 204 69.49 33.33 -5.18
C LEU A 204 70.43 33.56 -6.37
N LYS A 205 69.89 33.59 -7.59
CA LYS A 205 70.65 33.88 -8.81
C LYS A 205 71.08 35.34 -8.87
N HIS A 206 70.22 36.27 -8.45
CA HIS A 206 70.54 37.70 -8.33
C HIS A 206 71.57 37.95 -7.22
N GLY A 207 71.43 37.28 -6.07
CA GLY A 207 72.40 37.32 -4.97
C GLY A 207 73.74 36.74 -5.37
N ARG A 208 73.76 35.61 -6.09
CA ARG A 208 74.99 35.05 -6.70
C ARG A 208 75.59 36.00 -7.74
N LYS A 209 74.78 36.63 -8.60
CA LYS A 209 75.24 37.66 -9.55
C LYS A 209 75.80 38.90 -8.84
N LYS A 210 75.15 39.36 -7.77
CA LYS A 210 75.57 40.50 -6.93
C LYS A 210 76.87 40.19 -6.17
N LEU A 211 77.03 38.95 -5.67
CA LEU A 211 78.25 38.45 -5.05
C LEU A 211 79.40 38.33 -6.07
N LEU A 212 79.12 37.87 -7.29
CA LEU A 212 80.08 37.82 -8.40
C LEU A 212 80.50 39.23 -8.88
N TYR A 213 79.61 40.22 -8.77
CA TYR A 213 79.91 41.63 -9.06
C TYR A 213 80.79 42.26 -7.97
N LEU A 214 80.49 41.99 -6.70
CA LEU A 214 81.27 42.46 -5.54
C LEU A 214 82.70 41.91 -5.52
N PHE A 215 82.91 40.68 -6.00
CA PHE A 215 84.25 40.07 -6.09
C PHE A 215 85.08 40.59 -7.28
N LYS A 216 84.49 41.40 -8.18
CA LYS A 216 85.14 41.89 -9.42
C LYS A 216 85.55 43.37 -9.41
N GLN A 217 85.43 44.10 -8.29
CA GLN A 217 85.90 45.49 -8.22
C GLN A 217 87.27 45.58 -7.52
N PRO A 218 88.34 46.08 -8.19
CA PRO A 218 89.65 46.25 -7.58
C PRO A 218 89.71 47.53 -6.73
N PHE A 219 90.65 47.48 -5.80
CA PHE A 219 91.02 48.44 -4.77
C PHE A 219 91.39 49.83 -5.33
N MET A 220 90.68 50.90 -4.93
CA MET A 220 91.23 52.26 -4.87
C MET A 220 90.59 53.05 -3.71
N ARG A 221 91.44 53.66 -2.88
CA ARG A 221 91.12 54.52 -1.73
C ARG A 221 90.91 55.99 -2.17
N PRO A 222 90.24 56.81 -1.35
CA PRO A 222 89.63 58.07 -1.78
C PRO A 222 90.57 59.27 -1.60
N VAL A 223 90.36 60.32 -2.40
CA VAL A 223 90.78 61.69 -2.09
C VAL A 223 89.63 62.65 -2.44
N GLN A 224 89.31 63.51 -1.47
CA GLN A 224 88.37 64.66 -1.50
C GLN A 224 88.70 65.62 -2.68
N THR A 225 87.85 66.52 -3.17
CA THR A 225 87.20 67.65 -2.48
C THR A 225 86.41 68.47 -3.53
N ALA A 226 85.42 69.25 -3.07
CA ALA A 226 84.95 70.57 -3.59
C ALA A 226 84.25 70.62 -4.98
N GLN A 227 82.99 71.08 -5.05
CA GLN A 227 82.56 72.47 -5.44
C GLN A 227 82.76 72.68 -6.97
N GLU A 228 81.90 73.26 -7.80
CA GLU A 228 80.85 74.27 -7.71
C GLU A 228 80.20 74.34 -9.13
N GLU A 229 78.88 74.55 -9.17
CA GLU A 229 78.05 75.41 -10.04
C GLU A 229 78.23 75.62 -11.58
N ASP A 230 77.04 75.60 -12.21
CA ASP A 230 76.46 76.49 -13.25
C ASP A 230 76.76 76.42 -14.77
N ALA A 231 75.65 76.67 -15.50
CA ALA A 231 75.49 77.24 -16.84
C ALA A 231 75.91 76.50 -18.14
N CYS A 232 74.88 76.08 -18.90
CA CYS A 232 74.49 76.58 -20.24
C CYS A 232 75.48 76.67 -21.44
N SER A 233 75.10 76.00 -22.54
CA SER A 233 75.05 76.49 -23.94
C SER A 233 76.25 76.44 -24.92
N CYS A 234 76.06 75.61 -25.97
CA CYS A 234 76.30 75.78 -27.43
C CYS A 234 77.68 75.61 -28.15
N ARG A 235 77.62 74.71 -29.17
CA ARG A 235 78.09 74.71 -30.60
C ARG A 235 79.57 74.83 -31.05
N PHE A 236 79.97 73.80 -31.86
CA PHE A 236 80.63 73.72 -33.20
C PHE A 236 81.98 74.45 -33.51
N PRO A 237 82.85 73.94 -34.43
CA PRO A 237 82.72 73.90 -35.93
C PRO A 237 83.06 72.51 -36.61
N GLU A 238 82.52 72.13 -37.79
CA GLU A 238 83.01 72.31 -39.21
C GLU A 238 84.41 71.69 -39.49
N GLU A 239 84.79 71.06 -40.60
CA GLU A 239 84.20 70.49 -41.84
C GLU A 239 85.37 69.73 -42.56
N GLU A 240 85.19 69.30 -43.81
CA GLU A 240 86.16 68.76 -44.81
C GLU A 240 86.14 67.23 -45.01
N GLU A 241 85.55 66.63 -46.06
CA GLU A 241 85.61 66.79 -47.53
C GLU A 241 86.54 65.73 -48.17
N GLY A 242 86.11 65.12 -49.29
CA GLY A 242 86.98 64.32 -50.16
C GLY A 242 86.37 63.03 -50.74
N GLU A 243 85.69 63.17 -51.87
CA GLU A 243 85.12 62.12 -52.73
C GLU A 243 86.13 61.57 -53.76
N CYS A 244 85.67 60.57 -54.53
CA CYS A 244 86.11 60.08 -55.87
C CYS A 244 87.01 58.83 -55.93
N GLU A 245 86.88 57.87 -56.85
CA GLU A 245 85.90 57.51 -57.91
C GLU A 245 86.38 56.18 -58.57
N LEU A 246 85.49 55.57 -59.38
CA LEU A 246 85.64 54.49 -60.38
C LEU A 246 85.55 53.01 -59.98
#